data_AF-L1PJS1-F1
#
_entry.id   AF-L1PJS1-F1
#
_cell.length_a   1.000
_cell.length_b   1.000
_cell.length_c   1.000
_cell.angle_alpha   90.00
_cell.angle_beta   90.00
_cell.angle_gamma   90.00
#
_symmetry.space_group_name_H-M   'P 1'
#
loop_
_entity.id
_entity.type
_entity.pdbx_description
1 polymer ?
#
loop_
_entity_poly.entity_id
_entity_poly.type
_entity_poly.pdbx_seq_one_letter_code
_entity_poly.pdbx_strand_id
1 'polypeptide(L)'
;MRTLVIGDIHGALRALVQVLERADIQADDYLIFLGDYADGWSETPEVMDFLIGYQKKQRCLFLRGNHDALCCEFLLGKEMDTLWRLHGGKATEKAYRNVSAERKKAHIDFLNSLENYYLDSKNRLFLHAGFTNLRGIAHEHFEQMYYWDRTLWELACSVSLPKTDKYYPNRLKLYNEIYIGHTPTT
;
A
#
# COMPACT_ATOMS: atom_id res chain seq x y z
N MET A 1 14.47 -12.70 13.34
CA MET A 1 13.92 -11.66 12.46
C MET A 1 12.91 -12.24 11.48
N ARG A 2 11.63 -12.22 11.89
CA ARG A 2 10.49 -12.56 11.04
C ARG A 2 10.05 -11.30 10.27
N THR A 3 9.54 -11.49 9.05
CA THR A 3 8.95 -10.41 8.25
C THR A 3 7.46 -10.66 8.13
N LEU A 4 6.65 -9.68 8.53
CA LEU A 4 5.20 -9.74 8.44
C LEU A 4 4.72 -8.68 7.45
N VAL A 5 3.79 -9.07 6.59
CA VAL A 5 3.25 -8.22 5.54
C VAL A 5 1.79 -7.92 5.88
N ILE A 6 1.44 -6.64 5.91
CA ILE A 6 0.11 -6.13 6.27
C ILE A 6 -0.51 -5.55 5.00
N GLY A 7 -1.68 -6.07 4.63
CA GLY A 7 -2.45 -5.58 3.50
C GLY A 7 -3.16 -4.25 3.78
N ASP A 8 -4.11 -3.94 2.92
CA ASP A 8 -4.84 -2.67 2.91
C ASP A 8 -5.58 -2.41 4.24
N ILE A 9 -5.53 -1.16 4.72
CA ILE A 9 -6.09 -0.78 6.04
C ILE A 9 -7.38 0.03 5.90
N HIS A 10 -7.45 0.93 4.93
CA HIS A 10 -8.61 1.77 4.64
C HIS A 10 -9.28 2.34 5.90
N GLY A 11 -8.53 3.11 6.70
CA GLY A 11 -9.07 3.79 7.87
C GLY A 11 -9.60 2.85 8.97
N ALA A 12 -9.34 1.54 8.91
CA ALA A 12 -9.84 0.55 9.87
C ALA A 12 -8.91 0.39 11.07
N LEU A 13 -8.75 1.44 11.90
CA LEU A 13 -7.81 1.42 13.03
C LEU A 13 -8.04 0.24 13.97
N ARG A 14 -9.31 -0.05 14.28
CA ARG A 14 -9.67 -1.17 15.16
C ARG A 14 -9.22 -2.53 14.60
N ALA A 15 -9.34 -2.72 13.29
CA ALA A 15 -8.92 -3.95 12.63
C ALA A 15 -7.39 -4.05 12.60
N LEU A 16 -6.71 -2.95 12.31
CA LEU A 16 -5.24 -2.87 12.35
C LEU A 16 -4.70 -3.26 13.72
N VAL A 17 -5.19 -2.65 14.80
CA VAL A 17 -4.77 -2.98 16.17
C VAL A 17 -5.01 -4.46 16.46
N GLN A 18 -6.19 -4.98 16.14
CA GLN A 18 -6.51 -6.39 16.36
C GLN A 18 -5.60 -7.35 15.58
N VAL A 19 -5.26 -7.04 14.32
CA VAL A 19 -4.36 -7.88 13.52
C VAL A 19 -2.95 -7.88 14.09
N LEU A 20 -2.44 -6.72 14.52
CA LEU A 20 -1.13 -6.63 15.15
C LEU A 20 -1.09 -7.41 16.47
N GLU A 21 -2.12 -7.30 17.31
CA GLU A 21 -2.22 -8.08 18.55
C GLU A 21 -2.26 -9.59 18.28
N ARG A 22 -3.07 -10.04 17.31
CA ARG A 22 -3.20 -11.46 16.96
C ARG A 22 -1.96 -12.05 16.30
N ALA A 23 -1.23 -11.23 15.54
CA ALA A 23 0.04 -11.62 14.95
C ALA A 23 1.17 -11.75 15.99
N ASP A 24 0.93 -11.29 17.22
CA ASP A 24 1.86 -11.30 18.33
C ASP A 24 3.21 -10.69 17.91
N ILE A 25 3.18 -9.40 17.55
CA ILE A 25 4.36 -8.68 17.04
C ILE A 25 5.46 -8.66 18.09
N GLN A 26 6.64 -9.13 17.68
CA GLN A 26 7.85 -9.17 18.46
C GLN A 26 8.75 -7.98 18.12
N ALA A 27 9.60 -7.58 19.06
CA ALA A 27 10.48 -6.42 18.91
C ALA A 27 11.47 -6.56 17.73
N ASP A 28 11.85 -7.79 17.35
CA ASP A 28 12.75 -8.06 16.21
C ASP A 28 11.99 -8.32 14.90
N ASP A 29 10.67 -8.17 14.86
CA ASP A 29 9.93 -8.26 13.60
C ASP A 29 10.19 -7.08 12.67
N TYR A 30 10.14 -7.36 11.38
CA TYR A 30 10.07 -6.32 10.36
C TYR A 30 8.69 -6.31 9.72
N LEU A 31 7.99 -5.19 9.82
CA LEU A 31 6.65 -5.04 9.27
C LEU A 31 6.68 -4.28 7.94
N ILE A 32 6.03 -4.84 6.93
CA ILE A 32 5.87 -4.21 5.62
C ILE A 32 4.39 -3.97 5.39
N PHE A 33 3.98 -2.72 5.30
CA PHE A 33 2.61 -2.33 4.99
C PHE A 33 2.48 -2.07 3.49
N LEU A 34 1.49 -2.68 2.84
CA LEU A 34 1.35 -2.66 1.38
C LEU A 34 0.62 -1.41 0.84
N GLY A 35 0.26 -0.45 1.68
CA GLY A 35 -0.44 0.78 1.28
C GLY A 35 -1.94 0.75 1.57
N ASP A 36 -2.64 1.75 1.04
CA ASP A 36 -4.06 2.01 1.23
C ASP A 36 -4.42 2.14 2.73
N TYR A 37 -3.81 3.14 3.38
CA TYR A 37 -4.08 3.53 4.75
C TYR A 37 -5.36 4.36 4.87
N ALA A 38 -5.65 5.16 3.84
CA ALA A 38 -6.77 6.08 3.77
C ALA A 38 -8.04 5.46 3.16
N ASP A 39 -9.17 6.15 3.36
CA ASP A 39 -10.51 5.85 2.84
C ASP A 39 -11.19 4.65 3.47
N GLY A 40 -12.34 4.23 2.94
CA GLY A 40 -13.17 3.16 3.50
C GLY A 40 -13.88 3.58 4.80
N TRP A 41 -13.14 3.55 5.91
CA TRP A 41 -13.67 3.82 7.25
C TRP A 41 -13.31 5.23 7.76
N SER A 42 -13.97 5.65 8.84
CA SER A 42 -13.93 7.03 9.33
C SER A 42 -12.66 7.40 10.10
N GLU A 43 -11.75 6.45 10.38
CA GLU A 43 -10.62 6.64 11.29
C GLU A 43 -9.29 6.89 10.53
N THR A 44 -9.35 7.41 9.30
CA THR A 44 -8.13 7.67 8.49
C THR A 44 -7.11 8.56 9.25
N PRO A 45 -7.47 9.71 9.83
CA PRO A 45 -6.52 10.52 10.60
C PRO A 45 -5.89 9.77 11.78
N GLU A 46 -6.66 8.91 12.45
CA GLU A 46 -6.21 8.13 13.60
C GLU A 46 -5.30 6.96 13.17
N VAL A 47 -5.55 6.35 12.01
CA VAL A 47 -4.62 5.38 11.38
C VAL A 47 -3.29 6.07 11.09
N MET A 48 -3.29 7.26 10.50
CA MET A 48 -2.05 8.00 10.21
C MET A 48 -1.26 8.30 11.49
N ASP A 49 -1.93 8.79 12.55
CA ASP A 49 -1.28 9.02 13.85
C ASP A 49 -0.69 7.74 14.43
N PHE A 50 -1.45 6.65 14.36
CA PHE A 50 -1.01 5.35 14.85
C PHE A 50 0.25 4.89 14.12
N LEU A 51 0.27 4.89 12.80
CA LEU A 51 1.42 4.44 12.00
C LEU A 51 2.66 5.31 12.23
N ILE A 52 2.49 6.64 12.28
CA ILE A 52 3.56 7.61 12.58
C ILE A 52 4.15 7.36 13.98
N GLY A 53 3.33 7.04 14.96
CA GLY A 53 3.78 6.69 16.30
C GLY A 53 4.43 5.32 16.36
N TYR A 54 3.87 4.34 15.64
CA TYR A 54 4.26 2.94 15.70
C TYR A 54 5.63 2.68 15.08
N GLN A 55 5.97 3.36 13.98
CA GLN A 55 7.29 3.27 13.34
C GLN A 55 8.46 3.74 14.23
N LYS A 56 8.17 4.49 15.30
CA LYS A 56 9.20 4.90 16.28
C LYS A 56 9.56 3.77 17.25
N LYS A 57 8.73 2.72 17.32
CA LYS A 57 8.85 1.61 18.27
C LYS A 57 9.12 0.27 17.58
N GLN A 58 8.58 0.10 16.38
CA GLN A 58 8.72 -1.09 15.56
C GLN A 58 9.45 -0.76 14.26
N ARG A 59 10.26 -1.69 13.76
CA ARG A 59 10.83 -1.57 12.42
C ARG A 59 9.73 -1.75 11.38
N CYS A 60 9.39 -0.67 10.68
CA CYS A 60 8.33 -0.65 9.66
C CYS A 60 8.85 -0.16 8.31
N LEU A 61 8.16 -0.58 7.25
CA LEU A 61 8.22 -0.01 5.91
C LEU A 61 6.79 0.21 5.44
N PHE A 62 6.53 1.38 4.85
CA PHE A 62 5.22 1.76 4.38
C PHE A 62 5.25 1.99 2.88
N LEU A 63 4.53 1.15 2.14
CA LEU A 63 4.36 1.31 0.72
C LEU A 63 3.20 2.26 0.42
N ARG A 64 3.25 2.86 -0.76
CA ARG A 64 2.20 3.75 -1.27
C ARG A 64 1.13 2.95 -1.99
N GLY A 65 -0.11 3.10 -1.57
CA GLY A 65 -1.29 2.72 -2.33
C GLY A 65 -1.86 3.85 -3.19
N ASN A 66 -2.81 3.52 -4.07
CA ASN A 66 -3.47 4.55 -4.88
C ASN A 66 -4.36 5.45 -4.03
N HIS A 67 -5.00 4.92 -2.99
CA HIS A 67 -5.81 5.71 -2.07
C HIS A 67 -4.94 6.68 -1.25
N ASP A 68 -3.72 6.28 -0.91
CA ASP A 68 -2.76 7.13 -0.21
C ASP A 68 -2.29 8.31 -1.09
N ALA A 69 -2.05 8.05 -2.38
CA ALA A 69 -1.69 9.09 -3.34
C ALA A 69 -2.81 10.13 -3.47
N LEU A 70 -4.06 9.69 -3.63
CA LEU A 70 -5.24 10.56 -3.73
C LEU A 70 -5.49 11.33 -2.42
N CYS A 71 -5.32 10.66 -1.28
CA CYS A 71 -5.42 11.31 0.03
C CYS A 71 -4.37 12.42 0.18
N CYS A 72 -3.12 12.16 -0.22
CA CYS A 72 -2.05 13.18 -0.17
C CYS A 72 -2.40 14.40 -1.03
N GLU A 73 -2.88 14.17 -2.25
CA GLU A 73 -3.31 15.24 -3.15
C GLU A 73 -4.45 16.09 -2.57
N PHE A 74 -5.45 15.44 -1.98
CA PHE A 74 -6.54 16.11 -1.27
C PHE A 74 -6.03 16.96 -0.09
N LEU A 75 -5.12 16.42 0.73
CA LEU A 75 -4.56 17.15 1.87
C LEU A 75 -3.68 18.33 1.45
N LEU A 76 -3.07 18.26 0.26
CA LEU A 76 -2.36 19.38 -0.38
C LEU A 76 -3.29 20.42 -1.00
N GLY A 77 -4.61 20.23 -0.92
CA GLY A 77 -5.62 21.16 -1.41
C GLY A 77 -5.94 21.04 -2.90
N LYS A 78 -5.54 19.95 -3.56
CA LYS A 78 -5.98 19.67 -4.93
C LYS A 78 -7.47 19.34 -4.95
N GLU A 79 -8.09 19.56 -6.11
CA GLU A 79 -9.47 19.11 -6.33
C GLU A 79 -9.57 17.60 -6.16
N MET A 80 -10.60 17.17 -5.45
CA MET A 80 -10.77 15.77 -5.12
C MET A 80 -11.26 14.99 -6.34
N ASP A 81 -10.61 13.86 -6.64
CA ASP A 81 -11.06 12.98 -7.71
C ASP A 81 -12.51 12.51 -7.47
N THR A 82 -13.33 12.60 -8.52
CA THR A 82 -14.77 12.35 -8.41
C THR A 82 -15.06 10.88 -8.14
N LEU A 83 -14.32 9.96 -8.78
CA LEU A 83 -14.52 8.51 -8.59
C LEU A 83 -14.06 8.11 -7.19
N TRP A 84 -12.90 8.60 -6.77
CA TRP A 84 -12.37 8.39 -5.44
C TRP A 84 -13.32 8.86 -4.35
N ARG A 85 -13.89 10.07 -4.50
CA ARG A 85 -14.90 10.58 -3.56
C ARG A 85 -16.09 9.64 -3.42
N LEU A 86 -16.56 9.08 -4.53
CA LEU A 86 -17.69 8.14 -4.55
C LEU A 86 -17.32 6.78 -3.95
N HIS A 87 -16.07 6.34 -4.10
CA HIS A 87 -15.57 5.02 -3.68
C HIS A 87 -14.67 5.09 -2.43
N GLY A 88 -15.08 5.85 -1.41
CA GLY A 88 -14.45 5.84 -0.09
C GLY A 88 -13.86 7.19 0.36
N GLY A 89 -13.42 8.03 -0.59
CA GLY A 89 -12.80 9.34 -0.31
C GLY A 89 -13.70 10.29 0.49
N LYS A 90 -15.02 10.15 0.41
CA LYS A 90 -15.97 10.93 1.23
C LYS A 90 -15.81 10.70 2.75
N ALA A 91 -15.41 9.50 3.17
CA ALA A 91 -15.14 9.22 4.58
C ALA A 91 -13.90 10.00 5.06
N THR A 92 -12.84 9.97 4.26
CA THR A 92 -11.60 10.74 4.47
C THR A 92 -11.88 12.25 4.48
N GLU A 93 -12.61 12.77 3.48
CA GLU A 93 -13.03 14.17 3.40
C GLU A 93 -13.72 14.62 4.70
N LYS A 94 -14.65 13.80 5.22
CA LYS A 94 -15.36 14.08 6.46
C LYS A 94 -14.44 14.02 7.68
N ALA A 95 -13.57 13.02 7.78
CA ALA A 95 -12.67 12.81 8.90
C ALA A 95 -11.66 13.97 9.05
N TYR A 96 -11.21 14.56 7.93
CA TYR A 96 -10.24 15.65 7.93
C TYR A 96 -10.81 17.07 8.14
N ARG A 97 -12.14 17.24 8.31
CA ARG A 97 -12.77 18.57 8.48
C ARG A 97 -12.24 19.34 9.69
N ASN A 98 -12.03 18.64 10.81
CA ASN A 98 -11.65 19.25 12.09
C ASN A 98 -10.21 18.89 12.51
N VAL A 99 -9.40 18.36 11.60
CA VAL A 99 -7.99 18.05 11.86
C VAL A 99 -7.18 19.34 11.79
N SER A 100 -6.35 19.61 12.80
CA SER A 100 -5.52 20.80 12.87
C SER A 100 -4.50 20.86 11.73
N ALA A 101 -4.00 22.04 11.40
CA ALA A 101 -3.01 22.22 10.34
C ALA A 101 -1.71 21.45 10.64
N GLU A 102 -1.30 21.39 11.90
CA GLU A 102 -0.10 20.69 12.36
C GLU A 102 -0.25 19.18 12.19
N ARG A 103 -1.40 18.61 12.57
CA ARG A 103 -1.69 17.18 12.39
C ARG A 103 -1.79 16.82 10.91
N LYS A 104 -2.49 17.64 10.09
CA LYS A 104 -2.52 17.48 8.63
C LYS A 104 -1.12 17.50 8.02
N LYS A 105 -0.27 18.43 8.46
CA LYS A 105 1.11 18.50 7.98
C LYS A 105 1.89 17.22 8.29
N ALA A 106 1.77 16.69 9.50
CA ALA A 106 2.43 15.42 9.86
C ALA A 106 1.94 14.25 8.99
N HIS A 107 0.65 14.21 8.64
CA HIS A 107 0.08 13.19 7.76
C HIS A 107 0.58 13.34 6.32
N ILE A 108 0.66 14.57 5.80
CA ILE A 108 1.26 14.84 4.47
C ILE A 108 2.73 14.41 4.44
N ASP A 109 3.50 14.75 5.47
CA ASP A 109 4.91 14.37 5.56
C ASP A 109 5.06 12.83 5.58
N PHE A 110 4.19 12.11 6.30
CA PHE A 110 4.13 10.65 6.28
C PHE A 110 3.79 10.09 4.89
N LEU A 111 2.73 10.59 4.23
CA LEU A 111 2.32 10.15 2.90
C LEU A 111 3.39 10.38 1.84
N ASN A 112 4.15 11.48 1.95
CA ASN A 112 5.29 11.76 1.07
C ASN A 112 6.48 10.84 1.34
N SER A 113 6.62 10.29 2.55
CA SER A 113 7.69 9.35 2.90
C SER A 113 7.46 7.91 2.42
N LEU A 114 6.26 7.59 1.90
CA LEU A 114 5.92 6.26 1.43
C LEU A 114 6.81 5.82 0.26
N GLU A 115 7.14 4.54 0.20
CA GLU A 115 7.93 3.97 -0.90
C GLU A 115 7.00 3.35 -1.95
N ASN A 116 7.38 3.39 -3.23
CA ASN A 116 6.56 2.78 -4.28
C ASN A 116 6.65 1.25 -4.29
N TYR A 117 7.81 0.72 -3.92
CA TYR A 117 8.07 -0.71 -3.84
C TYR A 117 9.21 -0.98 -2.87
N TYR A 118 9.40 -2.25 -2.52
CA TYR A 118 10.60 -2.74 -1.85
C TYR A 118 11.03 -4.07 -2.44
N LEU A 119 12.32 -4.21 -2.71
CA LEU A 119 12.93 -5.45 -3.17
C LEU A 119 13.94 -5.91 -2.13
N ASP A 120 13.68 -7.05 -1.50
CA ASP A 120 14.55 -7.54 -0.43
C ASP A 120 15.75 -8.35 -0.96
N SER A 121 16.67 -8.69 -0.05
CA SER A 121 17.86 -9.47 -0.38
C SER A 121 17.57 -10.91 -0.82
N LYS A 122 16.33 -11.39 -0.68
CA LYS A 122 15.87 -12.71 -1.14
C LYS A 122 15.18 -12.63 -2.50
N ASN A 123 15.25 -11.49 -3.19
CA ASN A 123 14.55 -11.24 -4.46
C ASN A 123 13.03 -11.43 -4.34
N ARG A 124 12.46 -11.03 -3.19
CA ARG A 124 11.01 -10.91 -3.00
C ARG A 124 10.61 -9.46 -3.19
N LEU A 125 9.61 -9.25 -4.02
CA LEU A 125 9.11 -7.93 -4.38
C LEU A 125 7.85 -7.61 -3.56
N PHE A 126 7.80 -6.39 -3.03
CA PHE A 126 6.66 -5.85 -2.30
C PHE A 126 6.25 -4.55 -3.00
N LEU A 127 4.98 -4.43 -3.38
CA LEU A 127 4.40 -3.24 -4.00
C LEU A 127 2.90 -3.26 -3.76
N HIS A 128 2.22 -2.14 -3.96
CA HIS A 128 0.79 -2.10 -3.70
C HIS A 128 -0.03 -2.85 -4.77
N ALA A 129 0.25 -2.64 -6.06
CA ALA A 129 -0.53 -3.21 -7.15
C ALA A 129 0.31 -4.11 -8.08
N GLY A 130 1.04 -3.52 -9.04
CA GLY A 130 1.69 -4.30 -10.10
C GLY A 130 2.77 -3.55 -10.86
N PHE A 131 3.25 -4.15 -11.95
CA PHE A 131 4.15 -3.49 -12.89
C PHE A 131 3.93 -4.05 -14.29
N THR A 132 4.16 -3.20 -15.28
CA THR A 132 3.86 -3.47 -16.69
C THR A 132 5.10 -3.88 -17.47
N ASN A 133 6.27 -3.35 -17.10
CA ASN A 133 7.49 -3.58 -17.86
C ASN A 133 7.95 -5.05 -17.82
N LEU A 134 8.24 -5.64 -18.99
CA LEU A 134 8.68 -7.02 -19.15
C LEU A 134 10.00 -7.35 -18.45
N ARG A 135 10.82 -6.32 -18.15
CA ARG A 135 12.11 -6.45 -17.47
C ARG A 135 12.03 -6.13 -15.97
N GLY A 136 10.84 -5.92 -15.43
CA GLY A 136 10.60 -5.70 -14.01
C GLY A 136 10.67 -4.24 -13.59
N ILE A 137 10.58 -4.03 -12.28
CA ILE A 137 10.44 -2.72 -11.64
C ILE A 137 11.59 -1.75 -11.98
N ALA A 138 12.83 -2.23 -12.17
CA ALA A 138 13.96 -1.36 -12.51
C ALA A 138 13.84 -0.67 -13.88
N HIS A 139 12.89 -1.10 -14.72
CA HIS A 139 12.65 -0.56 -16.06
C HIS A 139 11.26 0.05 -16.20
N GLU A 140 10.47 0.10 -15.13
CA GLU A 140 9.13 0.70 -15.21
C GLU A 140 9.25 2.21 -15.47
N HIS A 141 8.51 2.69 -16.48
CA HIS A 141 8.56 4.09 -16.88
C HIS A 141 7.54 4.93 -16.12
N PHE A 142 6.46 4.30 -15.66
CA PHE A 142 5.35 4.96 -14.99
C PHE A 142 5.24 4.43 -13.56
N GLU A 143 5.79 5.17 -12.60
CA GLU A 143 5.78 4.76 -11.19
C GLU A 143 4.36 4.57 -10.64
N GLN A 144 3.37 5.24 -11.23
CA GLN A 144 1.96 5.08 -10.89
C GLN A 144 1.49 3.62 -11.06
N MET A 145 2.11 2.85 -11.97
CA MET A 145 1.75 1.44 -12.17
C MET A 145 1.96 0.61 -10.90
N TYR A 146 2.94 0.98 -10.06
CA TYR A 146 3.22 0.28 -8.80
C TYR A 146 2.04 0.24 -7.84
N TYR A 147 1.09 1.17 -7.96
CA TYR A 147 -0.06 1.27 -7.08
C TYR A 147 -1.41 1.38 -7.81
N TRP A 148 -1.43 1.36 -9.15
CA TRP A 148 -2.68 1.36 -9.93
C TRP A 148 -2.86 0.11 -10.80
N ASP A 149 -1.78 -0.55 -11.24
CA ASP A 149 -1.87 -1.61 -12.24
C ASP A 149 -2.31 -2.95 -11.63
N ARG A 150 -3.44 -3.47 -12.10
CA ARG A 150 -3.96 -4.81 -11.73
C ARG A 150 -3.55 -5.92 -12.69
N THR A 151 -2.95 -5.58 -13.84
CA THR A 151 -2.72 -6.53 -14.92
C THR A 151 -1.73 -7.62 -14.54
N LEU A 152 -0.78 -7.34 -13.64
CA LEU A 152 0.15 -8.34 -13.11
C LEU A 152 -0.59 -9.44 -12.33
N TRP A 153 -1.54 -9.06 -11.47
CA TRP A 153 -2.35 -9.99 -10.69
C TRP A 153 -3.30 -10.79 -11.58
N GLU A 154 -4.00 -10.12 -12.49
CA GLU A 154 -4.88 -10.76 -13.47
C GLU A 154 -4.11 -11.78 -14.35
N LEU A 155 -2.89 -11.42 -14.76
CA LEU A 155 -1.99 -12.32 -15.47
C LEU A 155 -1.61 -13.53 -14.59
N ALA A 156 -1.21 -13.32 -13.34
CA ALA A 156 -0.85 -14.41 -12.44
C ALA A 156 -2.01 -15.38 -12.21
N CYS A 157 -3.24 -14.88 -12.07
CA CYS A 157 -4.44 -15.69 -11.90
C CYS A 157 -4.88 -16.45 -13.15
N SER A 158 -4.59 -15.92 -14.34
CA SER A 158 -5.03 -16.51 -15.61
C SER A 158 -4.03 -17.50 -16.21
N VAL A 159 -2.76 -17.47 -15.78
CA VAL A 159 -1.71 -18.35 -16.31
C VAL A 159 -1.89 -19.78 -15.82
N SER A 160 -2.12 -20.70 -16.76
CA SER A 160 -2.13 -22.16 -16.54
C SER A 160 -0.87 -22.87 -17.04
N LEU A 161 0.04 -22.14 -17.70
CA LEU A 161 1.27 -22.69 -18.27
C LEU A 161 2.29 -23.05 -17.17
N PRO A 162 3.08 -24.12 -17.34
CA PRO A 162 4.20 -24.39 -16.44
C PRO A 162 5.29 -23.32 -16.59
N LYS A 163 6.03 -23.02 -15.52
CA LYS A 163 7.12 -22.01 -15.52
C LYS A 163 8.19 -22.24 -16.61
N THR A 164 8.36 -23.50 -17.05
CA THR A 164 9.29 -23.92 -18.10
C THR A 164 8.79 -23.66 -19.53
N ASP A 165 7.51 -23.31 -19.71
CA ASP A 165 6.95 -23.04 -21.03
C ASP A 165 7.60 -21.80 -21.67
N LYS A 166 7.85 -21.86 -22.97
CA LYS A 166 8.44 -20.75 -23.74
C LYS A 166 7.52 -19.52 -23.82
N TYR A 167 6.22 -19.71 -23.61
CA TYR A 167 5.20 -18.65 -23.56
C TYR A 167 4.84 -18.26 -22.13
N TYR A 168 5.42 -18.87 -21.10
CA TYR A 168 5.20 -18.44 -19.73
C TYR A 168 5.65 -16.99 -19.55
N PRO A 169 4.82 -16.09 -19.02
CA PRO A 169 5.14 -14.66 -18.98
C PRO A 169 6.44 -14.37 -18.23
N ASN A 170 7.38 -13.72 -18.90
CA ASN A 170 8.71 -13.45 -18.33
C ASN A 170 8.65 -12.58 -17.07
N ARG A 171 7.68 -11.66 -16.96
CA ARG A 171 7.47 -10.82 -15.76
C ARG A 171 7.29 -11.65 -14.48
N LEU A 172 6.61 -12.79 -14.58
CA LEU A 172 6.35 -13.69 -13.44
C LEU A 172 7.57 -14.55 -13.07
N LYS A 173 8.67 -14.47 -13.83
CA LYS A 173 9.93 -15.18 -13.56
C LYS A 173 11.00 -14.32 -12.87
N LEU A 174 10.77 -13.01 -12.75
CA LEU A 174 11.80 -12.06 -12.32
C LEU A 174 12.05 -12.10 -10.80
N TYR A 175 11.01 -12.41 -10.03
CA TYR A 175 11.02 -12.39 -8.57
C TYR A 175 10.65 -13.75 -8.02
N ASN A 176 11.19 -14.09 -6.85
CA ASN A 176 10.87 -15.37 -6.18
C ASN A 176 9.43 -15.39 -5.68
N GLU A 177 9.02 -14.28 -5.07
CA GLU A 177 7.67 -14.02 -4.56
C GLU A 177 7.33 -12.55 -4.81
N ILE A 178 6.05 -12.27 -5.03
CA ILE A 178 5.53 -10.91 -5.18
C ILE A 178 4.37 -10.75 -4.20
N TYR A 179 4.48 -9.79 -3.29
CA TYR A 179 3.43 -9.43 -2.36
C TYR A 179 2.75 -8.17 -2.86
N ILE A 180 1.43 -8.26 -3.07
CA ILE A 180 0.57 -7.20 -3.58
C ILE A 180 -0.53 -6.90 -2.56
N GLY A 181 -0.86 -5.61 -2.41
CA GLY A 181 -2.09 -5.16 -1.76
C GLY A 181 -3.18 -5.01 -2.80
N HIS A 182 -3.85 -3.84 -2.78
CA HIS A 182 -4.82 -3.43 -3.80
C HIS A 182 -5.98 -4.42 -3.94
N THR A 183 -6.46 -4.86 -2.78
CA THR A 183 -7.47 -5.89 -2.60
C THR A 183 -8.79 -5.41 -3.19
N PRO A 184 -9.44 -6.18 -4.07
CA PRO A 184 -10.78 -5.85 -4.53
C PRO A 184 -11.75 -5.84 -3.35
N THR A 185 -12.35 -4.69 -3.05
CA THR A 185 -13.52 -4.63 -2.18
C THR A 185 -14.73 -5.11 -2.97
N THR A 186 -15.13 -6.38 -2.78
CA THR A 186 -16.35 -6.96 -3.36
C THR A 186 -17.60 -6.49 -2.65
#